data_AF-A0A6L8L5N7-F1
#
_entry.id   AF-A0A6L8L5N7-F1
#
_cell.length_a   1.000
_cell.length_b   1.000
_cell.length_c   1.000
_cell.angle_alpha   90.00
_cell.angle_beta   90.00
_cell.angle_gamma   90.00
#
_symmetry.space_group_name_H-M   'P 1'
#
loop_
_entity.id
_entity.type
_entity.pdbx_description
1 polymer ?
#
loop_
_entity_poly.entity_id
_entity_poly.type
_entity_poly.pdbx_seq_one_letter_code
_entity_poly.pdbx_strand_id
1 'polypeptide(L)'
;MDQSKVIYFQETYSRMSDDEIAYLIATRRDSLVEEARIALSKILDTRNLKNIETEIKSTVEDLNSQAEFESKRAQQQQKLQRSTRKAYHAFCALFFIVGVGLLVFGDNEIGPILVAAGLVASALFELRRLAGKFIVALFKMN
;
A
#
# COMPACT_ATOMS: atom_id res chain seq x y z
N MET A 1 -28.92 2.19 -27.17
CA MET A 1 -28.33 0.86 -26.95
C MET A 1 -27.81 0.37 -28.28
N ASP A 2 -26.49 0.18 -28.38
CA ASP A 2 -25.84 -0.21 -29.62
C ASP A 2 -25.74 -1.75 -29.73
N GLN A 3 -26.53 -2.34 -30.64
CA GLN A 3 -26.56 -3.80 -30.79
C GLN A 3 -25.22 -4.38 -31.27
N SER A 4 -24.45 -3.62 -32.05
CA SER A 4 -23.14 -4.10 -32.53
C SER A 4 -22.14 -4.26 -31.39
N LYS A 5 -22.18 -3.36 -30.40
CA LYS A 5 -21.36 -3.45 -29.18
C LYS A 5 -21.76 -4.60 -28.29
N VAL A 6 -23.06 -4.87 -28.14
CA VAL A 6 -23.54 -6.03 -27.37
C VAL A 6 -23.03 -7.33 -27.97
N ILE A 7 -23.08 -7.48 -29.30
CA ILE A 7 -22.57 -8.67 -30.00
C ILE A 7 -21.05 -8.80 -29.81
N TYR A 8 -20.32 -7.70 -29.94
CA TYR A 8 -18.87 -7.66 -29.70
C TYR A 8 -18.50 -8.15 -28.29
N PHE A 9 -19.16 -7.61 -27.25
CA PHE A 9 -18.91 -8.05 -25.87
C PHE A 9 -19.34 -9.51 -25.66
N GLN A 10 -20.44 -9.94 -26.27
CA GLN A 10 -20.91 -11.31 -26.15
C GLN A 10 -19.92 -12.30 -26.77
N GLU A 11 -19.35 -11.98 -27.94
CA GLU A 11 -18.31 -12.80 -28.57
C GLU A 11 -16.99 -12.76 -27.79
N THR A 12 -16.68 -11.63 -27.17
CA THR A 12 -15.50 -11.52 -26.31
C THR A 12 -15.64 -12.41 -25.07
N TYR A 13 -16.78 -12.33 -24.37
CA TYR A 13 -17.04 -13.13 -23.17
C TYR A 13 -17.28 -14.61 -23.47
N SER A 14 -17.80 -14.97 -24.65
CA SER A 14 -17.95 -16.39 -25.01
C SER A 14 -16.62 -17.11 -25.14
N ARG A 15 -15.54 -16.39 -25.46
CA ARG A 15 -14.17 -16.92 -25.57
C ARG A 15 -13.43 -16.96 -24.23
N MET A 16 -13.93 -16.29 -23.19
CA MET A 16 -13.32 -16.28 -21.86
C MET A 16 -13.57 -17.60 -21.12
N SER A 17 -12.63 -18.01 -20.27
CA SER A 17 -12.82 -19.12 -19.33
C SER A 17 -13.80 -18.75 -18.22
N ASP A 18 -14.28 -19.75 -17.47
CA ASP A 18 -15.15 -19.50 -16.32
C ASP A 18 -14.42 -18.66 -15.24
N ASP A 19 -13.12 -18.90 -15.04
CA ASP A 19 -12.26 -18.16 -14.11
C ASP A 19 -12.11 -16.68 -14.52
N GLU A 20 -11.93 -16.42 -15.82
CA GLU A 20 -11.81 -15.05 -16.36
C GLU A 20 -13.13 -14.28 -16.19
N ILE A 21 -14.27 -14.94 -16.41
CA ILE A 21 -15.59 -14.36 -16.17
C ILE A 21 -15.80 -14.11 -14.67
N ALA A 22 -15.42 -15.07 -13.81
CA ALA A 22 -15.51 -14.92 -12.36
C ALA A 22 -14.67 -13.73 -11.87
N TYR A 23 -13.45 -13.57 -12.38
CA TYR A 23 -12.58 -12.44 -12.08
C TYR A 23 -13.17 -11.11 -12.55
N LEU A 24 -13.71 -11.05 -13.77
CA LEU A 24 -14.38 -9.86 -14.30
C LEU A 24 -15.55 -9.44 -13.40
N ILE A 25 -16.36 -10.40 -12.95
CA ILE A 25 -17.49 -10.16 -12.06
C ILE A 25 -17.02 -9.69 -10.69
N ALA A 26 -16.02 -10.35 -10.11
CA ALA A 26 -15.48 -10.03 -8.79
C ALA A 26 -14.85 -8.63 -8.74
N THR A 27 -14.26 -8.15 -9.84
CA THR A 27 -13.46 -6.91 -9.85
C THR A 27 -14.12 -5.72 -10.53
N ARG A 28 -14.99 -5.93 -11.53
CA ARG A 28 -15.42 -4.86 -12.45
C ARG A 28 -16.92 -4.83 -12.77
N ARG A 29 -17.75 -5.71 -12.19
CA ARG A 29 -19.18 -5.80 -12.52
C ARG A 29 -19.91 -4.44 -12.54
N ASP A 30 -19.65 -3.59 -11.55
CA ASP A 30 -20.33 -2.31 -11.40
C ASP A 30 -19.79 -1.21 -12.34
N SER A 31 -18.57 -1.38 -12.87
CA SER A 31 -17.94 -0.45 -13.81
C SER A 31 -18.13 -0.82 -15.28
N LEU A 32 -18.80 -1.94 -15.57
CA LEU A 32 -19.16 -2.33 -16.93
C LEU A 32 -20.17 -1.35 -17.53
N VAL A 33 -19.91 -0.95 -18.77
CA VAL A 33 -20.89 -0.23 -19.59
C VAL A 33 -22.14 -1.10 -19.82
N GLU A 34 -23.28 -0.45 -20.08
CA GLU A 34 -24.57 -1.14 -20.14
C GLU A 34 -24.59 -2.27 -21.19
N GLU A 35 -24.04 -2.04 -22.38
CA GLU A 35 -23.96 -3.07 -23.42
C GLU A 35 -23.13 -4.30 -22.99
N ALA A 36 -22.05 -4.08 -22.24
CA ALA A 36 -21.20 -5.13 -21.69
C ALA A 36 -21.91 -5.91 -20.58
N ARG A 37 -22.70 -5.23 -19.74
CA ARG A 37 -23.49 -5.86 -18.69
C ARG A 37 -24.57 -6.78 -19.27
N ILE A 38 -25.27 -6.32 -20.30
CA ILE A 38 -26.29 -7.12 -21.01
C ILE A 38 -25.66 -8.33 -21.69
N ALA A 39 -24.53 -8.16 -22.38
CA ALA A 39 -23.80 -9.25 -23.00
C ALA A 39 -23.33 -10.29 -21.97
N LEU A 40 -22.82 -9.85 -20.83
CA LEU A 40 -22.39 -10.72 -19.74
C LEU A 40 -23.56 -11.54 -19.18
N SER A 41 -24.71 -10.92 -18.93
CA SER A 41 -25.92 -11.62 -18.46
C SER A 41 -26.31 -12.75 -19.42
N LYS A 42 -26.31 -12.48 -20.73
CA LYS A 42 -26.64 -13.50 -21.75
C LYS A 42 -25.66 -14.67 -21.75
N ILE A 43 -24.37 -14.42 -21.51
CA ILE A 43 -23.37 -15.49 -21.41
C ILE A 43 -23.58 -16.31 -20.14
N LEU A 44 -23.86 -15.65 -19.01
CA LEU A 44 -24.13 -16.33 -17.75
C LEU A 44 -25.36 -17.23 -17.83
N ASP A 45 -26.41 -16.83 -18.56
CA ASP A 45 -27.60 -17.66 -18.79
C ASP A 45 -27.29 -18.97 -19.55
N THR A 46 -26.23 -18.98 -20.37
CA THR A 46 -25.81 -20.16 -21.16
C THR A 46 -24.80 -21.05 -20.44
N ARG A 47 -24.22 -20.59 -19.33
CA ARG A 47 -23.15 -21.29 -18.61
C ARG A 47 -23.66 -21.92 -17.31
N ASN A 48 -22.85 -22.81 -16.74
CA ASN A 48 -23.16 -23.42 -15.45
C ASN A 48 -22.92 -22.41 -14.32
N LEU A 49 -23.99 -21.74 -13.89
CA LEU A 49 -23.97 -20.73 -12.84
C LEU A 49 -23.36 -21.21 -11.52
N LYS A 50 -23.52 -22.49 -11.16
CA LYS A 50 -22.97 -23.02 -9.90
C LYS A 50 -21.43 -23.05 -9.88
N ASN A 51 -20.82 -23.37 -11.01
CA ASN A 51 -19.36 -23.38 -11.13
C ASN A 51 -18.84 -21.94 -11.06
N ILE A 52 -19.46 -21.03 -11.82
CA ILE A 52 -19.08 -19.60 -11.82
C ILE A 52 -19.25 -18.97 -10.44
N GLU A 53 -20.32 -19.28 -9.70
CA GLU A 53 -20.51 -18.77 -8.33
C GLU A 53 -19.39 -19.25 -7.39
N THR A 54 -18.97 -20.52 -7.53
CA THR A 54 -17.86 -21.09 -6.75
C THR A 54 -16.55 -20.37 -7.07
N GLU A 55 -16.26 -20.14 -8.36
CA GLU A 55 -15.07 -19.42 -8.80
C GLU A 55 -15.08 -17.94 -8.38
N ILE A 56 -16.23 -17.28 -8.43
CA ILE A 56 -16.38 -15.90 -7.93
C ILE A 56 -16.06 -15.86 -6.43
N LYS A 57 -16.61 -16.79 -5.64
CA LYS A 57 -16.37 -16.84 -4.20
C LYS A 57 -14.89 -17.07 -3.89
N SER A 58 -14.27 -18.02 -4.60
CA SER A 58 -12.82 -18.30 -4.51
C SER A 58 -11.98 -17.06 -4.82
N THR A 59 -12.29 -16.38 -5.93
CA THR A 59 -11.58 -15.17 -6.36
C THR A 59 -11.74 -14.02 -5.37
N VAL A 60 -12.95 -13.80 -4.85
CA VAL A 60 -13.20 -12.76 -3.84
C VAL A 60 -12.46 -13.06 -2.55
N GLU A 61 -12.40 -14.32 -2.13
CA GLU A 61 -11.66 -14.74 -0.94
C GLU A 61 -10.15 -14.51 -1.12
N ASP A 62 -9.59 -14.88 -2.27
CA ASP A 62 -8.18 -14.64 -2.59
C ASP A 62 -7.86 -13.14 -2.61
N LEU A 63 -8.66 -12.32 -3.28
CA LEU A 63 -8.49 -10.86 -3.32
C LEU A 63 -8.57 -10.23 -1.93
N ASN A 64 -9.51 -10.68 -1.10
CA ASN A 64 -9.62 -10.22 0.28
C ASN A 64 -8.40 -10.63 1.12
N SER A 65 -7.89 -11.85 0.92
CA SER A 65 -6.70 -12.33 1.62
C SER A 65 -5.46 -11.49 1.27
N GLN A 66 -5.31 -11.12 0.00
CA GLN A 66 -4.23 -10.26 -0.48
C GLN A 66 -4.36 -8.85 0.09
N ALA A 67 -5.57 -8.26 0.06
CA ALA A 67 -5.83 -6.96 0.63
C ALA A 67 -5.57 -6.94 2.15
N GLU A 68 -5.98 -7.99 2.87
CA GLU A 68 -5.72 -8.11 4.31
C GLU A 68 -4.22 -8.24 4.59
N PHE A 69 -3.49 -9.02 3.80
CA PHE A 69 -2.05 -9.17 3.94
C PHE A 69 -1.29 -7.86 3.68
N GLU A 70 -1.67 -7.11 2.65
CA GLU A 70 -1.12 -5.78 2.36
C GLU A 70 -1.42 -4.79 3.49
N SER A 71 -2.65 -4.81 4.02
CA SER A 71 -3.04 -3.96 5.14
C SER A 71 -2.23 -4.28 6.41
N LYS A 72 -2.00 -5.57 6.69
CA LYS A 72 -1.18 -6.03 7.82
C LYS A 72 0.28 -5.63 7.66
N ARG A 73 0.85 -5.75 6.45
CA ARG A 73 2.21 -5.27 6.15
C ARG A 73 2.33 -3.76 6.32
N ALA A 74 1.39 -2.98 5.81
CA ALA A 74 1.37 -1.53 5.98
C ALA A 74 1.28 -1.13 7.46
N GLN A 75 0.45 -1.81 8.25
CA GLN A 75 0.35 -1.58 9.69
C GLN A 75 1.63 -1.97 10.44
N GLN A 76 2.25 -3.11 10.10
CA GLN A 76 3.52 -3.53 10.71
C GLN A 76 4.64 -2.54 10.38
N GLN A 77 4.75 -2.09 9.13
CA GLN A 77 5.72 -1.06 8.74
C GLN A 77 5.47 0.26 9.47
N GLN A 78 4.23 0.70 9.63
CA GLN A 78 3.91 1.89 10.43
C GLN A 78 4.30 1.71 11.91
N LYS A 79 4.05 0.55 12.51
CA LYS A 79 4.45 0.27 13.90
C LYS A 79 5.97 0.28 14.06
N LEU A 80 6.70 -0.33 13.13
CA LEU A 80 8.17 -0.32 13.09
C LEU A 80 8.72 1.10 12.92
N GLN A 81 8.17 1.90 12.02
CA GLN A 81 8.56 3.30 11.82
C GLN A 81 8.28 4.16 13.06
N ARG A 82 7.14 3.95 13.73
CA ARG A 82 6.82 4.66 14.99
C ARG A 82 7.79 4.27 16.11
N SER A 83 8.13 2.98 16.23
CA SER A 83 9.06 2.48 17.25
C SER A 83 10.49 2.99 17.02
N THR A 84 11.01 2.84 15.80
CA THR A 84 12.34 3.35 15.42
C THR A 84 12.45 4.85 15.62
N ARG A 85 11.39 5.62 15.32
CA ARG A 85 11.35 7.06 15.60
C ARG A 85 11.47 7.38 17.10
N LYS A 86 10.75 6.65 17.96
CA LYS A 86 10.84 6.84 19.42
C LYS A 86 12.22 6.47 19.95
N ALA A 87 12.77 5.33 19.50
CA ALA A 87 14.11 4.89 19.90
C ALA A 87 15.20 5.89 19.47
N TYR A 88 15.10 6.42 18.26
CA TYR A 88 16.03 7.42 17.74
C TYR A 88 15.99 8.74 18.52
N HIS A 89 14.78 9.25 18.81
CA HIS A 89 14.64 10.46 19.63
C HIS A 89 15.15 10.24 21.06
N ALA A 90 14.90 9.07 21.65
CA ALA A 90 15.44 8.71 22.96
C ALA A 90 16.97 8.68 22.95
N PHE A 91 17.58 8.08 21.92
CA PHE A 91 19.04 8.04 21.75
C PHE A 91 19.64 9.44 21.62
N CYS A 92 19.04 10.32 20.79
CA CYS A 92 19.50 11.70 20.65
C CYS A 92 19.39 12.49 21.95
N ALA A 93 18.28 12.33 22.69
CA ALA A 93 18.09 12.98 23.99
C ALA A 93 19.15 12.52 25.00
N LEU A 94 19.50 11.23 25.01
CA LEU A 94 20.50 10.68 25.90
C LEU A 94 21.90 11.25 25.60
N PHE A 95 22.30 11.32 24.33
CA PHE A 95 23.56 11.95 23.92
C PHE A 95 23.62 13.44 24.31
N PHE A 96 22.50 14.15 24.14
CA PHE A 96 22.42 15.56 24.51
C PHE A 96 22.55 15.76 26.03
N ILE A 97 21.84 14.96 26.84
CA ILE A 97 21.91 15.02 28.31
C ILE A 97 23.32 14.68 28.81
N VAL A 98 23.96 13.64 28.27
CA VAL A 98 25.32 13.24 28.65
C VAL A 98 26.34 14.30 28.25
N GLY A 99 26.23 14.86 27.04
CA GLY A 99 27.13 15.93 26.57
C GLY A 99 27.02 17.21 27.41
N VAL A 100 25.81 17.62 27.77
CA VAL A 100 25.58 18.75 28.68
C VAL A 100 26.10 18.45 30.09
N GLY A 101 25.91 17.22 30.58
CA GLY A 101 26.47 16.79 31.86
C GLY A 101 27.99 16.92 31.90
N LEU A 102 28.70 16.41 30.89
CA LEU A 102 30.15 16.50 30.81
C LEU A 102 30.66 17.94 30.73
N LEU A 103 29.94 18.83 30.04
CA LEU A 103 30.23 20.28 30.04
C LEU A 103 30.10 20.89 31.45
N VAL A 104 29.07 20.50 32.21
CA VAL A 104 28.84 21.00 33.57
C VAL A 104 29.89 20.47 34.56
N PHE A 105 30.39 19.25 34.35
CA PHE A 105 31.42 18.63 35.20
C PHE A 105 32.87 18.99 34.79
N GLY A 106 33.06 19.88 33.81
CA GLY A 106 34.36 20.50 33.51
C GLY A 106 35.19 19.80 32.42
N ASP A 107 34.60 18.82 31.72
CA ASP A 107 35.29 18.11 30.63
C ASP A 107 35.08 18.84 29.29
N ASN A 108 35.82 19.94 29.13
CA ASN A 108 35.64 20.93 28.06
C ASN A 108 36.10 20.46 26.67
N GLU A 109 36.83 19.35 26.58
CA GLU A 109 37.25 18.79 25.30
C GLU A 109 36.23 17.80 24.74
N ILE A 110 35.64 16.97 25.60
CA ILE A 110 34.75 15.87 25.20
C ILE A 110 33.28 16.31 25.15
N GLY A 111 32.86 17.19 26.07
CA GLY A 111 31.49 17.69 26.16
C GLY A 111 30.97 18.35 24.87
N PRO A 112 31.67 19.32 24.26
CA PRO A 112 31.22 19.96 23.02
C PRO A 112 31.12 18.99 21.84
N ILE A 113 32.03 18.00 21.76
CA ILE A 113 32.06 17.00 20.68
C ILE A 113 30.79 16.13 20.74
N LEU A 114 30.39 15.68 21.93
CA LEU A 114 29.18 14.88 22.12
C LEU A 114 27.90 15.66 21.81
N VAL A 115 27.83 16.93 22.21
CA VAL A 115 26.69 17.81 21.89
C VAL A 115 26.61 18.05 20.37
N ALA A 116 27.73 18.36 19.73
CA ALA A 116 27.80 18.55 18.28
C ALA A 116 27.42 17.27 17.52
N ALA A 117 27.92 16.10 17.96
CA ALA A 117 27.56 14.81 17.38
C ALA A 117 26.06 14.51 17.50
N GLY A 118 25.44 14.81 18.65
CA GLY A 118 23.99 14.68 18.85
C GLY A 118 23.17 15.59 17.92
N LEU A 119 23.60 16.84 17.74
CA LEU A 119 22.95 17.80 16.84
C LEU A 119 23.09 17.41 15.36
N VAL A 120 24.29 17.00 14.94
CA VAL A 120 24.58 16.56 13.57
C VAL A 120 23.79 15.29 13.24
N ALA A 121 23.76 14.31 14.16
CA ALA A 121 22.95 13.12 13.99
C ALA A 121 21.47 13.48 13.78
N SER A 122 20.92 14.31 14.68
CA SER A 122 19.52 14.76 14.63
C SER A 122 19.20 15.46 13.29
N ALA A 123 20.06 16.38 12.84
CA ALA A 123 19.89 17.09 11.58
C ALA A 123 19.95 16.15 10.36
N LEU A 124 20.89 15.20 10.32
CA LEU A 124 20.98 14.21 9.24
C LEU A 124 19.74 13.32 9.16
N PHE A 125 19.17 12.96 10.31
CA PHE A 125 17.94 12.18 10.35
C PHE A 125 16.73 12.98 9.83
N GLU A 126 16.61 14.26 10.20
CA GLU A 126 15.56 15.12 9.65
C GLU A 126 15.69 15.35 8.15
N LEU A 127 16.92 15.56 7.65
CA LEU A 127 17.21 15.68 6.21
C LEU A 127 16.81 14.41 5.46
N ARG A 128 17.18 13.23 5.98
CA ARG A 128 16.79 11.95 5.36
C ARG A 128 15.28 11.75 5.37
N ARG A 129 14.59 12.21 6.42
CA ARG A 129 13.12 12.19 6.52
C ARG A 129 12.48 13.11 5.47
N LEU A 130 13.00 14.32 5.31
CA LEU A 130 12.52 15.29 4.33
C LEU A 130 12.75 14.80 2.91
N ALA A 131 13.94 14.26 2.60
CA ALA A 131 14.24 13.66 1.31
C ALA A 131 13.29 12.50 0.99
N GLY A 132 12.99 11.63 1.95
CA GLY A 132 12.01 10.55 1.78
C GLY A 132 10.60 11.06 1.47
N LYS A 133 10.13 12.10 2.19
CA LYS A 133 8.84 12.73 1.91
C LYS A 133 8.81 13.41 0.53
N PHE A 134 9.91 14.06 0.15
CA PHE A 134 10.04 14.73 -1.14
C PHE A 134 9.97 13.72 -2.29
N ILE A 135 10.72 12.62 -2.21
CA ILE A 135 10.68 11.53 -3.20
C ILE A 135 9.26 10.96 -3.32
N VAL A 136 8.62 10.64 -2.19
CA VAL A 136 7.23 10.11 -2.20
C VAL A 136 6.27 11.11 -2.84
N ALA A 137 6.39 12.40 -2.54
CA ALA A 137 5.54 13.43 -3.16
C ALA A 137 5.77 13.55 -4.68
N LEU A 138 7.01 13.42 -5.13
CA LEU A 138 7.39 13.51 -6.54
C LEU A 138 6.80 12.34 -7.36
N PHE A 139 6.71 11.15 -6.78
CA PHE A 139 6.11 9.97 -7.42
C PHE A 139 4.59 9.86 -7.25
N LYS A 140 3.97 10.65 -6.37
CA LYS A 140 2.50 10.65 -6.15
C LYS A 140 1.74 11.60 -7.06
N MET A 141 2.44 12.41 -7.86
CA MET A 141 1.87 13.39 -8.79
C MET A 141 1.60 12.85 -10.20
N ASN A 142 1.71 11.54 -10.43
CA ASN A 142 1.44 10.89 -11.72
C ASN A 142 0.28 9.92 -11.61
#